data_AF-A0A7Y6PZN1-F1
#
_entry.id   AF-A0A7Y6PZN1-F1
#
_cell.length_a   1.000
_cell.length_b   1.000
_cell.length_c   1.000
_cell.angle_alpha   90.00
_cell.angle_beta   90.00
_cell.angle_gamma   90.00
#
_symmetry.space_group_name_H-M   'P 1'
#
loop_
_entity.id
_entity.type
_entity.pdbx_description
1 polymer ?
#
loop_
_entity_poly.entity_id
_entity_poly.type
_entity_poly.pdbx_seq_one_letter_code
_entity_poly.pdbx_strand_id
1 'polypeptide(L)'
;MTTASMITCAGCKHSYADTALFCPNCGTAKARDAAPSGDPLVGKVLGERFQVIEFIGQGASGTIYRAEHVTLRRRVAIKVL
;
A
#
# COMPACT_ATOMS: atom_id res chain seq x y z
N MET A 1 -17.71 -27.81 0.25
CA MET A 1 -18.15 -26.78 -0.73
C MET A 1 -17.43 -25.49 -0.35
N THR A 2 -16.38 -25.11 -1.10
CA THR A 2 -15.58 -23.92 -0.77
C THR A 2 -16.29 -22.68 -1.31
N THR A 3 -16.90 -21.90 -0.43
CA THR A 3 -17.58 -20.65 -0.78
C THR A 3 -16.52 -19.62 -1.20
N ALA A 4 -16.43 -19.32 -2.50
CA ALA A 4 -15.56 -18.26 -2.98
C ALA A 4 -16.15 -16.90 -2.57
N SER A 5 -15.45 -16.18 -1.68
CA SER A 5 -15.82 -14.81 -1.31
C SER A 5 -15.60 -13.87 -2.50
N MET A 6 -16.55 -12.97 -2.74
CA MET A 6 -16.49 -11.97 -3.81
C MET A 6 -16.17 -10.60 -3.22
N ILE A 7 -15.38 -9.82 -3.95
CA ILE A 7 -15.07 -8.42 -3.61
C ILE A 7 -15.38 -7.50 -4.78
N THR A 8 -15.65 -6.24 -4.48
CA THR A 8 -15.95 -5.22 -5.47
C THR A 8 -14.71 -4.38 -5.76
N CYS A 9 -14.38 -4.21 -7.05
CA CYS A 9 -13.29 -3.35 -7.49
C CYS A 9 -13.53 -1.89 -7.09
N ALA A 10 -12.55 -1.25 -6.45
CA ALA A 10 -12.59 0.19 -6.16
C ALA A 10 -12.50 1.08 -7.41
N GLY A 11 -11.97 0.57 -8.53
CA GLY A 11 -11.82 1.32 -9.79
C GLY A 11 -13.06 1.27 -10.68
N CYS A 12 -13.52 0.07 -11.05
CA CYS A 12 -14.62 -0.11 -12.02
C CYS A 12 -15.90 -0.71 -11.45
N LYS A 13 -15.96 -0.99 -10.14
CA LYS A 13 -17.11 -1.60 -9.44
C LYS A 13 -17.48 -3.03 -9.91
N HIS A 14 -16.68 -3.65 -10.77
CA HIS A 14 -16.85 -5.06 -11.13
C HIS A 14 -16.62 -5.95 -9.90
N SER A 15 -17.46 -6.96 -9.71
CA SER A 15 -17.33 -7.93 -8.64
C SER A 15 -16.53 -9.13 -9.12
N TYR A 16 -15.52 -9.55 -8.35
CA TYR A 16 -14.61 -10.63 -8.73
C TYR A 16 -14.18 -11.42 -7.50
N ALA A 17 -13.58 -12.59 -7.73
CA ALA A 17 -13.13 -13.46 -6.65
C ALA A 17 -12.08 -12.76 -5.76
N ASP A 18 -12.25 -12.88 -4.44
CA ASP A 18 -11.32 -12.31 -3.46
C ASP A 18 -9.87 -12.79 -3.63
N THR A 19 -9.68 -13.96 -4.24
CA THR A 19 -8.37 -14.52 -4.55
C THR A 19 -7.62 -13.77 -5.65
N ALA A 20 -8.29 -12.92 -6.45
CA ALA A 20 -7.63 -12.20 -7.53
C ALA A 20 -6.83 -11.00 -6.98
N LEU A 21 -5.57 -10.89 -7.42
CA LEU A 21 -4.67 -9.77 -7.07
C LEU A 21 -5.01 -8.47 -7.80
N PHE A 22 -5.66 -8.59 -8.96
CA PHE A 22 -6.04 -7.49 -9.82
C PHE A 22 -7.48 -7.71 -10.29
N CYS A 23 -8.20 -6.61 -10.52
CA CYS A 23 -9.52 -6.68 -11.11
C CYS A 23 -9.41 -7.20 -12.56
N PRO A 24 -10.12 -8.29 -12.93
CA PRO A 24 -10.05 -8.86 -14.27
C PRO A 24 -10.68 -7.95 -15.34
N ASN A 25 -11.52 -6.98 -14.95
CA ASN A 25 -12.19 -6.08 -15.87
C ASN A 25 -11.37 -4.83 -16.21
N CYS A 26 -10.67 -4.24 -15.23
CA CYS A 26 -9.99 -2.94 -15.42
C CYS A 26 -8.52 -2.90 -14.96
N GLY A 27 -7.99 -4.00 -14.43
CA GLY A 27 -6.59 -4.09 -14.00
C GLY A 27 -6.25 -3.38 -12.67
N THR A 28 -7.21 -2.72 -12.01
CA THR A 28 -6.97 -2.10 -10.70
C THR A 28 -6.53 -3.17 -9.69
N ALA A 29 -5.40 -2.94 -9.02
CA ALA A 29 -4.91 -3.84 -7.98
C ALA A 29 -5.93 -3.94 -6.84
N LYS A 30 -6.13 -5.15 -6.30
CA LYS A 30 -6.89 -5.36 -5.07
C LYS A 30 -6.18 -4.56 -3.97
N ALA A 31 -6.94 -3.72 -3.24
CA ALA A 31 -6.41 -3.06 -2.06
C ALA A 31 -5.96 -4.14 -1.07
N ARG A 32 -4.64 -4.27 -0.91
CA ARG A 32 -4.04 -5.14 0.11
C ARG A 32 -3.77 -4.28 1.33
N ASP A 33 -4.53 -4.61 2.37
CA ASP A 33 -4.37 -4.24 3.77
C ASP A 33 -4.35 -2.72 4.08
N ALA A 34 -5.29 -2.31 4.92
CA ALA A 34 -5.15 -1.04 5.64
C ALA A 34 -3.83 -1.08 6.43
N ALA A 35 -3.15 0.06 6.53
CA ALA A 35 -1.93 0.18 7.32
C ALA A 35 -2.11 -0.55 8.67
N PRO A 36 -1.22 -1.47 9.07
CA PRO A 36 -1.34 -2.11 10.36
C PRO A 36 -1.37 -1.03 11.44
N SER A 37 -2.33 -1.13 12.36
CA SER A 37 -2.39 -0.24 13.52
C SER A 37 -1.06 -0.34 14.27
N GLY A 38 -0.25 0.72 14.23
CA GLY A 38 1.11 0.72 14.80
C GLY A 38 2.21 0.27 13.83
N ASP A 39 2.18 0.72 12.57
CA ASP A 39 3.28 0.50 11.63
C ASP A 39 4.63 0.94 12.25
N PRO A 40 5.60 0.02 12.40
CA PRO A 40 6.82 0.26 13.16
C PRO A 40 7.79 1.23 12.48
N LEU A 41 7.56 1.60 11.23
CA LEU A 41 8.39 2.53 10.48
C LEU A 41 7.86 3.96 10.54
N VAL A 42 6.56 4.16 10.74
CA VAL A 42 5.97 5.50 10.88
C VAL A 42 6.63 6.24 12.06
N GLY A 43 7.11 7.45 11.79
CA GLY A 43 7.85 8.27 12.76
C GLY A 43 9.37 8.03 12.80
N LYS A 44 9.90 6.96 12.18
CA LYS A 44 11.34 6.70 12.11
C LYS A 44 12.02 7.50 11.01
N VAL A 45 13.32 7.72 11.16
CA VAL A 45 14.19 8.26 10.12
C VAL A 45 14.96 7.11 9.47
N LEU A 46 14.76 6.91 8.16
CA LEU A 46 15.45 5.88 7.38
C LEU A 46 16.64 6.48 6.64
N GLY A 47 17.77 5.76 6.67
CA GLY A 47 19.02 6.18 6.01
C GLY A 47 19.48 7.57 6.42
N GLU A 48 19.15 7.97 7.66
CA GLU A 48 19.45 9.26 8.30
C GLU A 48 18.87 10.50 7.58
N ARG A 49 18.02 10.28 6.57
CA ARG A 49 17.60 11.34 5.64
C ARG A 49 16.09 11.47 5.50
N PHE A 50 15.34 10.39 5.71
CA PHE A 50 13.91 10.36 5.38
C PHE A 50 13.07 10.02 6.61
N GLN A 51 12.38 11.01 7.16
CA GLN A 51 11.40 10.78 8.22
C GLN A 51 10.12 10.22 7.60
N VAL A 52 9.73 9.01 8.01
CA VAL A 52 8.50 8.34 7.56
C VAL A 52 7.29 8.99 8.23
N ILE A 53 6.30 9.37 7.43
CA ILE A 53 5.10 10.09 7.86
C ILE A 53 3.89 9.16 7.92
N GLU A 54 3.64 8.40 6.85
CA GLU A 54 2.48 7.52 6.76
C GLU A 54 2.71 6.38 5.77
N PHE A 55 2.04 5.25 5.99
CA PHE A 55 1.92 4.17 5.02
C PHE A 55 1.06 4.63 3.84
N ILE A 56 1.49 4.33 2.61
CA ILE A 56 0.71 4.59 1.40
C ILE A 56 0.11 3.29 0.85
N GLY A 57 0.87 2.19 0.85
CA GLY A 57 0.41 0.93 0.28
C GLY A 57 1.50 -0.12 0.22
N GLN A 58 1.12 -1.37 -0.02
CA GLN A 58 2.06 -2.48 -0.16
C GLN A 58 1.85 -3.20 -1.50
N GLY A 59 2.95 -3.48 -2.20
CA GLY A 59 2.99 -4.24 -3.45
C GLY A 59 3.81 -5.52 -3.33
N ALA A 60 3.95 -6.25 -4.44
CA ALA A 60 4.67 -7.53 -4.48
C ALA A 60 6.15 -7.43 -4.06
N SER A 61 6.76 -6.27 -4.26
CA SER A 61 8.19 -6.03 -4.03
C SER A 61 8.45 -5.03 -2.91
N GLY A 62 7.50 -4.83 -1.99
CA GLY A 62 7.72 -4.02 -0.80
C GLY A 62 6.62 -3.01 -0.49
N THR A 63 6.88 -2.20 0.53
CA THR A 63 5.93 -1.24 1.10
C THR A 63 6.31 0.19 0.73
N ILE A 64 5.31 0.98 0.35
CA ILE A 64 5.45 2.38 -0.02
C ILE A 64 4.99 3.26 1.13
N TYR A 65 5.83 4.21 1.50
CA TYR A 65 5.56 5.21 2.53
C TYR A 65 5.68 6.62 1.98
N ARG A 66 4.90 7.54 2.55
CA ARG A 66 5.19 8.96 2.46
C ARG A 66 6.27 9.28 3.47
N ALA A 67 7.28 10.02 3.05
CA ALA A 67 8.33 10.52 3.93
C ALA A 67 8.66 11.97 3.60
N GLU A 68 9.41 12.62 4.48
CA GLU A 68 10.00 13.92 4.25
C GLU A 68 11.52 13.82 4.38
N HIS A 69 12.24 14.38 3.41
CA HIS A 69 13.68 14.53 3.52
C HIS A 69 14.00 15.56 4.61
N VAL A 70 14.67 15.17 5.69
CA VAL A 70 14.81 15.98 6.91
C VAL A 70 15.53 17.33 6.67
N THR A 71 16.57 17.34 5.83
CA THR A 71 17.31 18.57 5.48
C THR A 71 16.59 19.42 4.43
N LEU A 72 16.12 18.79 3.34
CA LEU A 72 15.53 19.49 2.20
C LEU A 72 14.05 19.83 2.38
N ARG A 73 13.41 19.32 3.45
CA ARG A 73 11.98 19.50 3.78
C ARG A 73 11.04 19.17 2.62
N ARG A 74 11.47 18.22 1.77
CA ARG A 74 10.73 17.79 0.58
C ARG A 74 10.02 16.48 0.84
N ARG A 75 8.72 16.44 0.56
CA ARG A 75 7.92 15.21 0.61
C ARG A 75 8.28 14.28 -0.54
N VAL A 76 8.47 13.01 -0.23
CA VAL A 76 8.86 11.96 -1.17
C VAL A 76 8.07 10.68 -0.88
N ALA A 77 8.00 9.78 -1.86
CA ALA A 77 7.58 8.41 -1.65
C ALA A 77 8.84 7.53 -1.54
N ILE A 78 8.93 6.70 -0.51
CA ILE A 78 10.01 5.72 -0.34
C ILE A 78 9.43 4.32 -0.44
N LYS A 79 10.16 3.43 -1.11
CA LYS A 79 9.85 2.00 -1.17
C LYS A 79 10.84 1.25 -0.30
N VAL A 80 10.32 0.51 0.67
CA VAL A 80 11.08 -0.37 1.55
C VAL A 80 10.87 -1.81 1.06
N LEU A 81 11.96 -2.53 0.84
CA LEU A 81 11.97 -3.90 0.30
C LEU A 81 11.93 -4.94 1.43
#